data_AF-A0A3D1T4A3-F1
#
_entry.id   AF-A0A3D1T4A3-F1
#
_cell.length_a   1.000
_cell.length_b   1.000
_cell.length_c   1.000
_cell.angle_alpha   90.00
_cell.angle_beta   90.00
_cell.angle_gamma   90.00
#
_symmetry.space_group_name_H-M   'P 1'
#
loop_
_entity.id
_entity.type
_entity.pdbx_description
1 polymer ?
#
loop_
_entity_poly.entity_id
_entity_poly.type
_entity_poly.pdbx_seq_one_letter_code
_entity_poly.pdbx_strand_id
1 'polypeptide(L)'
;MATGAKVFRTISSSAVPSKLAINTQPVGIITQDRSAGLAGRFGQLPAMLPVEVQVTDQDTGNKVVLKSSVILDSDLTPTLAAMAVIEGLDRALDRVGAGSARIDFEVLTAGARADLRRQNLFYHRADVAGVAIMDLLGYINFLLQNSFEEVLPLAVNVSAVVCDDNLSAVIADAYVAQDTVLPGAEVDLSVLLRPYRGSLTKITIPIKIPENALPGRLDLFISGGALWSEDESEEDGILVSGAVNFAEAYHEWAIKPANMHIIVQYTPDLIGEAENGDVQADDVANSDLQPRCLLTETSWFVQGSRLVSLEVADPAVE
;
A
#
# COMPACT_ATOMS: atom_id res chain seq x y z
N MET A 1 4.40 -16.82 23.81
CA MET A 1 3.68 -18.06 24.18
C MET A 1 4.64 -19.02 24.87
N ALA A 2 4.22 -19.72 25.93
CA ALA A 2 4.98 -20.82 26.53
C ALA A 2 4.45 -22.17 26.03
N THR A 3 5.33 -23.04 25.58
CA THR A 3 5.00 -24.40 25.14
C THR A 3 5.81 -25.40 25.96
N GLY A 4 5.28 -26.61 26.13
CA GLY A 4 6.12 -27.72 26.57
C GLY A 4 7.09 -28.11 25.43
N ALA A 5 8.25 -28.67 25.75
CA ALA A 5 9.19 -29.17 24.75
C ALA A 5 9.63 -30.60 25.09
N LYS A 6 9.74 -31.45 24.06
CA LYS A 6 10.33 -32.78 24.17
C LYS A 6 11.72 -32.76 23.56
N VAL A 7 12.74 -32.88 24.42
CA VAL A 7 14.15 -32.95 24.00
C VAL A 7 14.49 -34.38 23.62
N PHE A 8 14.95 -34.59 22.39
CA PHE A 8 15.39 -35.91 21.91
C PHE A 8 16.87 -36.17 22.19
N ARG A 9 17.70 -35.15 21.96
CA ARG A 9 19.16 -35.26 22.12
C ARG A 9 19.77 -33.89 22.42
N THR A 10 20.82 -33.90 23.21
CA THR A 10 21.73 -32.75 23.35
C THR A 10 22.93 -32.97 22.44
N ILE A 11 23.26 -31.98 21.62
CA ILE A 11 24.42 -31.98 20.74
C ILE A 11 25.54 -31.24 21.47
N SER A 12 26.55 -32.00 21.90
CA SER A 12 27.73 -31.43 22.53
C SER A 12 28.60 -30.73 21.48
N SER A 13 28.83 -29.43 21.67
CA SER A 13 29.73 -28.62 20.86
C SER A 13 30.43 -27.63 21.78
N SER A 14 31.72 -27.40 21.57
CA SER A 14 32.49 -26.40 22.32
C SER A 14 32.15 -24.97 21.91
N ALA A 15 31.61 -24.78 20.70
CA ALA A 15 31.25 -23.46 20.17
C ALA A 15 29.75 -23.17 20.36
N VAL A 16 28.87 -24.11 19.96
CA VAL A 16 27.42 -23.90 19.96
C VAL A 16 26.70 -25.17 20.48
N PRO A 17 26.71 -25.43 21.80
CA PRO A 17 25.95 -26.54 22.36
C PRO A 17 24.46 -26.31 22.14
N SER A 18 23.75 -27.34 21.65
CA SER A 18 22.34 -27.22 21.27
C SER A 18 21.50 -28.42 21.69
N LYS A 19 20.18 -28.26 21.70
CA LYS A 19 19.22 -29.33 21.95
C LYS A 19 18.37 -29.54 20.70
N LEU A 20 18.27 -30.79 20.26
CA LEU A 20 17.30 -31.19 19.26
C LEU A 20 16.00 -31.51 19.99
N ALA A 21 15.02 -30.62 19.86
CA ALA A 21 13.74 -30.70 20.55
C ALA A 21 12.59 -30.34 19.61
N ILE A 22 11.40 -30.83 19.94
CA ILE A 22 10.14 -30.39 19.33
C ILE A 22 9.29 -29.69 20.38
N ASN A 23 8.54 -28.69 19.94
CA ASN A 23 7.50 -28.08 20.75
C ASN A 23 6.30 -29.03 20.84
N THR A 24 5.65 -29.01 21.99
CA THR A 24 4.40 -29.74 22.26
C THR A 24 3.27 -28.72 22.37
N GLN A 25 2.29 -28.97 23.23
CA GLN A 25 1.13 -28.10 23.37
C GLN A 25 1.50 -26.78 24.06
N PRO A 26 0.82 -25.67 23.72
CA PRO A 26 0.88 -24.44 24.50
C PRO A 26 0.42 -24.71 25.94
N VAL A 27 1.18 -24.23 26.92
CA VAL A 27 0.91 -24.42 28.35
C VAL A 27 0.68 -23.10 29.09
N GLY A 28 0.98 -21.96 28.46
CA GLY A 28 0.82 -20.65 29.09
C GLY A 28 1.38 -19.48 28.29
N ILE A 29 1.59 -18.37 28.98
CA ILE A 29 2.15 -17.13 28.45
C ILE A 29 3.40 -16.73 29.23
N ILE A 30 4.42 -16.23 28.52
CA ILE A 30 5.59 -15.57 29.12
C ILE A 30 5.32 -14.07 29.06
N THR A 31 5.45 -13.38 30.18
CA THR A 31 5.12 -11.96 30.33
C THR A 31 6.34 -11.09 30.61
N GLN A 32 7.48 -11.69 30.98
CA GLN A 32 8.74 -10.98 31.20
C GLN A 32 9.91 -11.85 30.72
N ASP A 33 10.85 -11.19 30.04
CA ASP A 33 12.18 -11.70 29.78
C ASP A 33 13.20 -10.66 30.27
N ARG A 34 13.96 -11.03 31.30
CA ARG A 34 14.95 -10.17 31.97
C ARG A 34 16.19 -11.00 32.26
N SER A 35 17.33 -10.34 32.44
CA SER A 35 18.59 -11.02 32.76
C SER A 35 18.53 -11.92 34.00
N ALA A 36 17.67 -11.58 34.97
CA ALA A 36 17.44 -12.36 36.18
C ALA A 36 16.56 -13.61 35.95
N GLY A 37 15.81 -13.67 34.84
CA GLY A 37 14.96 -14.81 34.51
C GLY A 37 13.69 -14.43 33.74
N LEU A 38 12.85 -15.45 33.52
CA LEU A 38 11.57 -15.36 32.83
C LEU A 38 10.42 -15.38 33.85
N ALA A 39 9.36 -14.61 33.59
CA ALA A 39 8.10 -14.71 34.32
C ALA A 39 6.94 -15.01 33.36
N GLY A 40 5.93 -15.74 33.84
CA GLY A 40 4.79 -16.14 33.02
C GLY A 40 3.66 -16.75 33.83
N ARG A 41 2.57 -17.11 33.15
CA ARG A 41 1.37 -17.71 33.74
C ARG A 41 1.00 -18.98 32.98
N PHE A 42 0.88 -20.08 33.70
CA PHE A 42 0.33 -21.33 33.15
C PHE A 42 -1.18 -21.25 32.98
N GLY A 43 -1.73 -21.99 32.01
CA GLY A 43 -3.17 -22.07 31.73
C GLY A 43 -3.77 -20.85 31.02
N GLN A 44 -3.02 -19.74 30.91
CA GLN A 44 -3.42 -18.56 30.15
C GLN A 44 -2.63 -18.49 28.85
N LEU A 45 -3.32 -18.55 27.71
CA LEU A 45 -2.70 -18.37 26.40
C LEU A 45 -2.73 -16.89 25.99
N PRO A 46 -1.73 -16.41 25.24
CA PRO A 46 -1.78 -15.07 24.69
C PRO A 46 -2.87 -14.93 23.63
N ALA A 47 -3.31 -13.70 23.38
CA ALA A 47 -4.12 -13.38 22.22
C ALA A 47 -3.33 -13.63 20.93
N MET A 48 -3.98 -14.23 19.94
CA MET A 48 -3.38 -14.58 18.66
C MET A 48 -4.25 -14.03 17.53
N LEU A 49 -3.61 -13.50 16.50
CA LEU A 49 -4.25 -13.06 15.27
C LEU A 49 -4.15 -14.18 14.21
N PRO A 50 -5.27 -14.75 13.75
CA PRO A 50 -5.24 -15.70 12.64
C PRO A 50 -4.87 -15.00 11.33
N VAL A 51 -3.97 -15.64 10.57
CA VAL A 51 -3.54 -15.19 9.24
C VAL A 51 -3.74 -16.35 8.27
N GLU A 52 -4.61 -16.18 7.28
CA GLU A 52 -4.85 -17.14 6.22
C GLU A 52 -4.34 -16.58 4.89
N VAL A 53 -3.42 -17.31 4.25
CA VAL A 53 -2.79 -16.92 3.00
C VAL A 53 -3.07 -17.98 1.96
N GLN A 54 -3.66 -17.57 0.85
CA GLN A 54 -3.94 -18.42 -0.30
C GLN A 54 -3.17 -17.86 -1.50
N VAL A 55 -2.26 -18.63 -2.07
CA VAL A 55 -1.44 -18.20 -3.21
C VAL A 55 -1.62 -19.17 -4.36
N THR A 56 -1.83 -18.63 -5.55
CA THR A 56 -1.83 -19.39 -6.81
C THR A 56 -0.71 -18.88 -7.70
N ASP A 57 0.21 -19.77 -8.07
CA ASP A 57 1.17 -19.54 -9.15
C ASP A 57 0.49 -19.85 -10.48
N GLN A 58 0.41 -18.86 -11.38
CA GLN A 58 -0.22 -19.00 -12.68
C GLN A 58 0.59 -19.83 -13.66
N ASP A 59 1.93 -19.85 -13.53
CA ASP A 59 2.81 -20.51 -14.49
C ASP A 59 2.86 -22.02 -14.25
N THR A 60 2.95 -22.43 -12.99
CA THR A 60 2.99 -23.84 -12.61
C THR A 60 1.60 -24.41 -12.26
N GLY A 61 0.63 -23.55 -11.95
CA GLY A 61 -0.67 -23.93 -11.40
C GLY A 61 -0.61 -24.36 -9.92
N ASN A 62 0.54 -24.19 -9.25
CA ASN A 62 0.72 -24.52 -7.85
C ASN A 62 -0.20 -23.66 -6.97
N LYS A 63 -0.84 -24.30 -5.98
CA LYS A 63 -1.76 -23.64 -5.04
C LYS A 63 -1.34 -23.94 -3.62
N VAL A 64 -1.02 -22.90 -2.88
CA VAL A 64 -0.59 -22.96 -1.48
C VAL A 64 -1.67 -22.33 -0.61
N VAL A 65 -2.05 -23.04 0.44
CA VAL A 65 -2.88 -22.50 1.52
C VAL A 65 -2.10 -22.61 2.80
N LEU A 66 -1.76 -21.47 3.40
CA LEU A 66 -1.09 -21.37 4.68
C LEU A 66 -2.07 -20.80 5.71
N LYS A 67 -2.28 -21.55 6.79
CA LYS A 67 -3.02 -21.10 7.96
C LYS A 67 -2.05 -20.98 9.12
N SER A 68 -1.87 -19.77 9.60
CA SER A 68 -0.99 -19.47 10.72
C SER A 68 -1.72 -18.62 11.75
N SER A 69 -1.09 -18.46 12.91
CA SER A 69 -1.55 -17.52 13.92
C SER A 69 -0.34 -16.83 14.51
N VAL A 70 -0.37 -15.51 14.53
CA VAL A 70 0.72 -14.68 15.05
C VAL A 70 0.31 -14.11 16.40
N ILE A 71 1.30 -13.83 17.25
CA ILE A 71 1.03 -13.18 18.53
C ILE A 71 0.39 -11.81 18.27
N LEU A 72 -0.65 -11.46 19.02
CA LEU A 72 -1.21 -10.12 18.98
C LEU A 72 -0.46 -9.21 19.95
N ASP A 73 0.44 -8.42 19.39
CA ASP A 73 1.33 -7.45 20.04
C ASP A 73 1.64 -6.29 19.08
N SER A 74 1.65 -5.05 19.55
CA SER A 74 1.76 -3.86 18.67
C SER A 74 3.03 -3.81 17.83
N ASP A 75 4.12 -4.43 18.33
CA ASP A 75 5.44 -4.33 17.74
C ASP A 75 5.73 -5.57 16.88
N LEU A 76 5.27 -6.75 17.32
CA LEU A 76 5.56 -8.02 16.66
C LEU A 76 4.53 -8.40 15.59
N THR A 77 3.25 -8.06 15.77
CA THR A 77 2.18 -8.50 14.85
C THR A 77 2.43 -8.07 13.40
N PRO A 78 2.77 -6.80 13.09
CA PRO A 78 2.91 -6.36 11.70
C PRO A 78 3.95 -7.21 10.95
N THR A 79 5.13 -7.37 11.55
CA THR A 79 6.23 -8.14 10.95
C THR A 79 5.87 -9.62 10.82
N LEU A 80 5.32 -10.24 11.87
CA LEU A 80 5.00 -11.66 11.86
C LEU A 80 3.86 -12.00 10.88
N ALA A 81 2.86 -11.14 10.75
CA ALA A 81 1.77 -11.31 9.78
C ALA A 81 2.32 -11.20 8.34
N ALA A 82 3.17 -10.21 8.08
CA ALA A 82 3.82 -10.06 6.78
C ALA A 82 4.73 -11.25 6.43
N MET A 83 5.49 -11.78 7.40
CA MET A 83 6.30 -12.99 7.20
C MET A 83 5.46 -14.23 6.84
N ALA A 84 4.26 -14.36 7.40
CA ALA A 84 3.35 -15.45 7.01
C ALA A 84 2.93 -15.32 5.53
N VAL A 85 2.74 -14.10 5.03
CA VAL A 85 2.45 -13.88 3.61
C VAL A 85 3.66 -14.19 2.74
N ILE A 86 4.86 -13.73 3.11
CA ILE A 86 6.10 -14.09 2.40
C ILE A 86 6.25 -15.60 2.29
N GLU A 87 6.08 -16.35 3.38
CA GLU A 87 6.17 -17.82 3.36
C GLU A 87 5.15 -18.46 2.41
N GLY A 88 3.94 -17.90 2.33
CA GLY A 88 2.91 -18.35 1.38
C GLY A 88 3.34 -18.11 -0.07
N LEU A 89 3.90 -16.94 -0.36
CA LEU A 89 4.40 -16.55 -1.68
C LEU A 89 5.63 -17.40 -2.07
N ASP A 90 6.61 -17.54 -1.19
CA ASP A 90 7.84 -18.31 -1.41
C ASP A 90 7.55 -19.78 -1.67
N ARG A 91 6.61 -20.38 -0.93
CA ARG A 91 6.17 -21.78 -1.20
C ARG A 91 5.45 -21.94 -2.52
N ALA A 92 4.72 -20.92 -2.96
CA ALA A 92 4.01 -20.97 -4.23
C ALA A 92 4.99 -20.81 -5.41
N LEU A 93 5.90 -19.84 -5.32
CA LEU A 93 6.93 -19.54 -6.30
C LEU A 93 8.03 -20.61 -6.38
N ASP A 94 8.37 -21.24 -5.25
CA ASP A 94 9.49 -22.19 -5.09
C ASP A 94 10.85 -21.62 -5.58
N ARG A 95 11.00 -20.29 -5.50
CA ARG A 95 12.21 -19.56 -5.88
C ARG A 95 12.21 -18.15 -5.29
N VAL A 96 13.40 -17.56 -5.17
CA VAL A 96 13.58 -16.11 -5.04
C VAL A 96 13.93 -15.56 -6.42
N GLY A 97 13.18 -14.58 -6.91
CA GLY A 97 13.49 -13.98 -8.21
C GLY A 97 12.50 -12.93 -8.67
N ALA A 98 12.72 -12.48 -9.90
CA ALA A 98 11.84 -11.54 -10.60
C ALA A 98 10.41 -12.08 -10.73
N GLY A 99 9.42 -11.21 -10.85
CA GLY A 99 8.06 -11.61 -11.17
C GLY A 99 7.04 -10.55 -10.82
N SER A 100 5.78 -10.88 -11.03
CA SER A 100 4.63 -10.08 -10.65
C SER A 100 3.74 -10.80 -9.64
N ALA A 101 3.17 -10.04 -8.71
CA ALA A 101 2.28 -10.56 -7.69
C ALA A 101 1.07 -9.62 -7.54
N ARG A 102 -0.12 -10.12 -7.87
CA ARG A 102 -1.37 -9.46 -7.51
C ARG A 102 -1.79 -9.94 -6.14
N ILE A 103 -1.89 -9.04 -5.18
CA ILE A 103 -2.30 -9.35 -3.80
C ILE A 103 -3.60 -8.64 -3.51
N ASP A 104 -4.55 -9.39 -2.98
CA ASP A 104 -5.78 -8.92 -2.37
C ASP A 104 -5.75 -9.32 -0.90
N PHE A 105 -5.91 -8.37 0.00
CA PHE A 105 -5.98 -8.67 1.43
C PHE A 105 -7.17 -8.00 2.09
N GLU A 106 -7.65 -8.66 3.13
CA GLU A 106 -8.69 -8.19 4.04
C GLU A 106 -8.19 -8.29 5.47
N VAL A 107 -8.34 -7.22 6.23
CA VAL A 107 -8.10 -7.22 7.67
C VAL A 107 -9.41 -6.91 8.39
N LEU A 108 -9.89 -7.90 9.12
CA LEU A 108 -11.11 -7.77 9.92
C LEU A 108 -10.79 -7.08 11.24
N THR A 109 -11.65 -6.16 11.66
CA THR A 109 -11.46 -5.39 12.91
C THR A 109 -12.66 -5.51 13.84
N ALA A 110 -12.44 -5.35 15.15
CA ALA A 110 -13.53 -5.40 16.12
C ALA A 110 -14.35 -4.09 16.13
N GLY A 111 -15.66 -4.21 16.36
CA GLY A 111 -16.56 -3.08 16.58
C GLY A 111 -17.16 -2.50 15.31
N ALA A 112 -17.51 -1.20 15.33
CA ALA A 112 -18.10 -0.48 14.19
C ALA A 112 -17.04 0.10 13.24
N ARG A 113 -15.86 -0.52 13.20
CA ARG A 113 -14.75 -0.08 12.34
C ARG A 113 -14.87 -0.73 10.97
N ALA A 114 -14.43 -0.01 9.95
CA ALA A 114 -14.46 -0.52 8.59
C ALA A 114 -13.27 -1.46 8.42
N ASP A 115 -13.55 -2.73 8.11
CA ASP A 115 -12.55 -3.67 7.62
C ASP A 115 -11.85 -3.05 6.42
N LEU A 116 -10.53 -3.17 6.32
CA LEU A 116 -9.84 -2.78 5.10
C LEU A 116 -9.79 -3.95 4.15
N ARG A 117 -10.18 -3.68 2.90
CA ARG A 117 -9.86 -4.51 1.75
C ARG A 117 -9.02 -3.70 0.79
N ARG A 118 -7.90 -4.26 0.36
CA ARG A 118 -7.01 -3.59 -0.59
C ARG A 118 -6.45 -4.59 -1.56
N GLN A 119 -6.45 -4.17 -2.82
CA GLN A 119 -5.84 -4.91 -3.92
C GLN A 119 -4.68 -4.10 -4.48
N ASN A 120 -3.55 -4.75 -4.74
CA ASN A 120 -2.39 -4.14 -5.35
C ASN A 120 -1.68 -5.15 -6.27
N LEU A 121 -0.90 -4.64 -7.23
CA LEU A 121 -0.12 -5.42 -8.18
C LEU A 121 1.34 -4.98 -8.05
N PHE A 122 2.21 -5.90 -7.71
CA PHE A 122 3.63 -5.64 -7.56
C PHE A 122 4.40 -6.26 -8.72
N TYR A 123 5.48 -5.61 -9.09
CA TYR A 123 6.52 -6.20 -9.92
C TYR A 123 7.88 -5.88 -9.30
N HIS A 124 8.77 -6.86 -9.27
CA HIS A 124 10.15 -6.63 -8.88
C HIS A 124 11.09 -7.50 -9.70
N ARG A 125 12.30 -7.00 -9.96
CA ARG A 125 13.29 -7.66 -10.83
C ARG A 125 14.12 -8.73 -10.12
N ALA A 126 14.09 -8.78 -8.79
CA ALA A 126 14.98 -9.63 -7.99
C ALA A 126 14.23 -10.47 -6.96
N ASP A 127 13.16 -9.93 -6.39
CA ASP A 127 12.37 -10.57 -5.35
C ASP A 127 11.00 -9.91 -5.28
N VAL A 128 10.00 -10.52 -5.91
CA VAL A 128 8.62 -10.03 -5.87
C VAL A 128 7.93 -10.29 -4.53
N ALA A 129 8.29 -11.38 -3.84
CA ALA A 129 7.66 -11.75 -2.57
C ALA A 129 8.01 -10.72 -1.47
N GLY A 130 9.26 -10.26 -1.44
CA GLY A 130 9.72 -9.25 -0.51
C GLY A 130 9.00 -7.90 -0.63
N VAL A 131 8.67 -7.45 -1.84
CA VAL A 131 7.99 -6.14 -2.03
C VAL A 131 6.47 -6.22 -1.88
N ALA A 132 5.86 -7.38 -2.17
CA ALA A 132 4.41 -7.48 -2.25
C ALA A 132 3.70 -7.42 -0.88
N ILE A 133 4.45 -7.54 0.22
CA ILE A 133 3.93 -7.48 1.59
C ILE A 133 3.84 -6.07 2.19
N MET A 134 4.40 -5.06 1.52
CA MET A 134 4.59 -3.73 2.12
C MET A 134 3.28 -3.05 2.50
N ASP A 135 2.23 -3.18 1.68
CA ASP A 135 0.91 -2.62 1.98
C ASP A 135 0.30 -3.23 3.25
N LEU A 136 0.38 -4.56 3.38
CA LEU A 136 -0.16 -5.26 4.55
C LEU A 136 0.64 -4.89 5.80
N LEU A 137 1.96 -4.89 5.71
CA LEU A 137 2.85 -4.51 6.79
C LEU A 137 2.53 -3.09 7.28
N GLY A 138 2.46 -2.13 6.35
CA GLY A 138 2.15 -0.75 6.65
C GLY A 138 0.76 -0.57 7.25
N TYR A 139 -0.25 -1.29 6.76
CA TYR A 139 -1.60 -1.18 7.29
C TYR A 139 -1.75 -1.80 8.69
N ILE A 140 -1.18 -2.98 8.95
CA ILE A 140 -1.20 -3.54 10.31
C ILE A 140 -0.40 -2.65 11.29
N ASN A 141 0.71 -2.06 10.83
CA ASN A 141 1.47 -1.10 11.60
C ASN A 141 0.62 0.13 11.94
N PHE A 142 -0.06 0.71 10.95
CA PHE A 142 -1.02 1.80 11.15
C PHE A 142 -2.08 1.43 12.18
N LEU A 143 -2.75 0.28 12.03
CA LEU A 143 -3.81 -0.13 12.95
C LEU A 143 -3.32 -0.24 14.40
N LEU A 144 -2.17 -0.86 14.63
CA LEU A 144 -1.70 -1.18 15.97
C LEU A 144 -0.89 -0.05 16.63
N GLN A 145 -0.31 0.86 15.85
CA GLN A 145 0.57 1.93 16.34
C GLN A 145 0.01 3.33 16.12
N ASN A 146 -1.25 3.47 15.68
CA ASN A 146 -1.89 4.78 15.59
C ASN A 146 -2.01 5.44 16.99
N SER A 147 -1.94 6.77 17.03
CA SER A 147 -2.02 7.56 18.27
C SER A 147 -3.45 7.96 18.66
N PHE A 148 -4.46 7.58 17.88
CA PHE A 148 -5.83 8.05 18.06
C PHE A 148 -6.64 7.12 18.97
N GLU A 149 -6.57 5.81 18.72
CA GLU A 149 -7.36 4.82 19.46
C GLU A 149 -6.80 3.40 19.31
N GLU A 150 -7.18 2.54 20.26
CA GLU A 150 -6.84 1.11 20.22
C GLU A 150 -7.76 0.38 19.21
N VAL A 151 -7.17 -0.19 18.16
CA VAL A 151 -7.89 -0.99 17.16
C VAL A 151 -7.43 -2.43 17.23
N LEU A 152 -8.39 -3.34 17.43
CA LEU A 152 -8.14 -4.76 17.56
C LEU A 152 -8.39 -5.48 16.22
N PRO A 153 -7.33 -5.94 15.51
CA PRO A 153 -7.50 -6.83 14.37
C PRO A 153 -7.96 -8.22 14.85
N LEU A 154 -8.92 -8.79 14.11
CA LEU A 154 -9.54 -10.08 14.41
C LEU A 154 -9.05 -11.20 13.47
N ALA A 155 -8.75 -10.86 12.22
CA ALA A 155 -8.20 -11.79 11.24
C ALA A 155 -7.53 -11.05 10.08
N VAL A 156 -6.59 -11.73 9.43
CA VAL A 156 -5.98 -11.29 8.17
C VAL A 156 -6.19 -12.38 7.14
N ASN A 157 -6.88 -12.06 6.05
CA ASN A 157 -7.09 -12.95 4.91
C ASN A 157 -6.33 -12.39 3.72
N VAL A 158 -5.52 -13.21 3.06
CA VAL A 158 -4.72 -12.81 1.90
C VAL A 158 -4.94 -13.80 0.76
N SER A 159 -5.26 -13.27 -0.41
CA SER A 159 -5.32 -14.01 -1.67
C SER A 159 -4.31 -13.40 -2.63
N ALA A 160 -3.36 -14.19 -3.10
CA ALA A 160 -2.35 -13.76 -4.04
C ALA A 160 -2.32 -14.61 -5.30
N VAL A 161 -2.03 -13.95 -6.41
CA VAL A 161 -1.78 -14.58 -7.71
C VAL A 161 -0.44 -14.11 -8.21
N VAL A 162 0.47 -15.05 -8.44
CA VAL A 162 1.86 -14.77 -8.81
C VAL A 162 2.19 -15.34 -10.19
N CYS A 163 3.14 -14.70 -10.88
CA CYS A 163 3.71 -15.19 -12.12
C CYS A 163 5.13 -14.63 -12.37
N ASP A 164 5.86 -15.28 -13.26
CA ASP A 164 7.18 -14.92 -13.77
C ASP A 164 7.12 -13.72 -14.72
N ASP A 165 5.96 -13.47 -15.33
CA ASP A 165 5.76 -12.40 -16.30
C ASP A 165 6.00 -11.02 -15.69
N ASN A 166 6.60 -10.13 -16.49
CA ASN A 166 6.71 -8.73 -16.15
C ASN A 166 5.42 -7.99 -16.53
N LEU A 167 4.52 -7.82 -15.55
CA LEU A 167 3.27 -7.07 -15.73
C LEU A 167 3.45 -5.55 -15.56
N SER A 168 4.64 -5.00 -15.75
CA SER A 168 4.85 -3.55 -15.71
C SER A 168 4.43 -2.85 -17.01
N ALA A 169 4.01 -1.59 -16.87
CA ALA A 169 3.78 -0.67 -17.96
C ALA A 169 4.33 0.71 -17.63
N VAL A 170 4.93 1.37 -18.62
CA VAL A 170 5.42 2.74 -18.47
C VAL A 170 4.46 3.70 -19.15
N ILE A 171 4.16 4.83 -18.51
CA ILE A 171 3.47 5.95 -19.15
C ILE A 171 4.37 6.49 -20.26
N ALA A 172 4.03 6.17 -21.51
CA ALA A 172 4.78 6.57 -22.67
C ALA A 172 4.48 8.03 -23.03
N ASP A 173 3.20 8.39 -22.99
CA ASP A 173 2.72 9.72 -23.35
C ASP A 173 1.35 9.99 -22.70
N ALA A 174 0.96 11.25 -22.62
CA ALA A 174 -0.36 11.67 -22.19
C ALA A 174 -0.76 12.96 -22.93
N TYR A 175 -2.01 13.03 -23.37
CA TYR A 175 -2.52 14.21 -24.09
C TYR A 175 -4.03 14.33 -23.96
N VAL A 176 -4.52 15.52 -24.24
CA VAL A 176 -5.93 15.91 -24.33
C VAL A 176 -6.25 16.30 -25.77
N ALA A 177 -7.51 16.10 -26.20
CA ALA A 177 -7.91 16.42 -27.57
C ALA A 177 -8.09 17.93 -27.81
N GLN A 178 -8.45 18.66 -26.76
CA GLN A 178 -8.63 20.12 -26.77
C GLN A 178 -7.68 20.69 -25.73
N ASP A 179 -6.81 21.59 -26.16
CA ASP A 179 -5.87 22.34 -25.33
C ASP A 179 -6.56 23.46 -24.56
N THR A 180 -7.58 24.09 -25.15
CA THR A 180 -8.40 25.12 -24.49
C THR A 180 -9.74 24.56 -23.99
N VAL A 181 -10.07 24.80 -22.72
CA VAL A 181 -11.27 24.26 -22.04
C VAL A 181 -11.97 25.34 -21.23
N LEU A 182 -13.30 25.25 -21.09
CA LEU A 182 -14.07 26.15 -20.23
C LEU A 182 -14.10 25.63 -18.77
N PRO A 183 -14.23 26.51 -17.77
CA PRO A 183 -14.55 26.09 -16.41
C PRO A 183 -15.79 25.18 -16.38
N GLY A 184 -15.74 24.11 -15.58
CA GLY A 184 -16.83 23.12 -15.51
C GLY A 184 -16.87 22.08 -16.64
N ALA A 185 -16.04 22.21 -17.68
CA ALA A 185 -16.01 21.27 -18.80
C ALA A 185 -15.48 19.88 -18.39
N GLU A 186 -15.93 18.85 -19.12
CA GLU A 186 -15.38 17.50 -19.03
C GLU A 186 -14.38 17.27 -20.17
N VAL A 187 -13.17 16.83 -19.81
CA VAL A 187 -12.05 16.65 -20.72
C VAL A 187 -11.57 15.21 -20.66
N ASP A 188 -11.44 14.58 -21.82
CA ASP A 188 -10.92 13.22 -21.93
C ASP A 188 -9.38 13.23 -22.01
N LEU A 189 -8.73 12.95 -20.88
CA LEU A 189 -7.28 12.73 -20.84
C LEU A 189 -6.95 11.35 -21.41
N SER A 190 -6.18 11.32 -22.49
CA SER A 190 -5.69 10.11 -23.12
C SER A 190 -4.29 9.79 -22.61
N VAL A 191 -4.14 8.71 -21.83
CA VAL A 191 -2.86 8.21 -21.34
C VAL A 191 -2.44 7.00 -22.18
N LEU A 192 -1.25 7.06 -22.78
CA LEU A 192 -0.65 5.96 -23.52
C LEU A 192 0.29 5.17 -22.61
N LEU A 193 -0.10 3.94 -22.29
CA LEU A 193 0.75 2.98 -21.60
C LEU A 193 1.52 2.11 -22.58
N ARG A 194 2.79 1.87 -22.29
CA ARG A 194 3.61 0.85 -22.95
C ARG A 194 3.89 -0.30 -21.97
N PRO A 195 3.12 -1.40 -22.03
CA PRO A 195 3.44 -2.62 -21.30
C PRO A 195 4.81 -3.17 -21.69
N TYR A 196 5.45 -3.92 -20.79
CA TYR A 196 6.72 -4.57 -21.08
C TYR A 196 6.63 -5.47 -22.32
N ARG A 197 7.38 -5.13 -23.38
CA ARG A 197 7.35 -5.80 -24.69
C ARG A 197 5.96 -5.86 -25.36
N GLY A 198 5.01 -5.05 -24.89
CA GLY A 198 3.66 -4.95 -25.46
C GLY A 198 3.49 -3.78 -26.42
N SER A 199 2.37 -3.76 -27.12
CA SER A 199 1.94 -2.60 -27.92
C SER A 199 1.41 -1.47 -27.04
N LEU A 200 1.49 -0.23 -27.53
CA LEU A 200 0.88 0.92 -26.86
C LEU A 200 -0.61 0.68 -26.64
N THR A 201 -1.06 0.89 -25.42
CA THR A 201 -2.47 0.80 -25.01
C THR A 201 -2.94 2.16 -24.53
N LYS A 202 -4.06 2.63 -25.05
CA LYS A 202 -4.65 3.93 -24.69
C LYS A 202 -5.69 3.72 -23.59
N ILE A 203 -5.56 4.49 -22.51
CA ILE A 203 -6.55 4.61 -21.43
C ILE A 203 -7.10 6.03 -21.47
N THR A 204 -8.42 6.17 -21.45
CA THR A 204 -9.09 7.47 -21.40
C THR A 204 -9.61 7.70 -19.99
N ILE A 205 -9.24 8.83 -19.40
CA ILE A 205 -9.62 9.24 -18.06
C ILE A 205 -10.45 10.53 -18.17
N PRO A 206 -11.75 10.51 -17.85
CA PRO A 206 -12.56 11.72 -17.85
C PRO A 206 -12.17 12.62 -16.67
N ILE A 207 -11.87 13.89 -16.96
CA ILE A 207 -11.50 14.90 -15.97
C ILE A 207 -12.55 16.00 -16.00
N LYS A 208 -13.20 16.25 -14.86
CA LYS A 208 -14.09 17.40 -14.71
C LYS A 208 -13.28 18.59 -14.18
N ILE A 209 -13.16 19.62 -15.01
CA ILE A 209 -12.55 20.89 -14.62
C ILE A 209 -13.46 21.56 -13.58
N PRO A 210 -12.94 22.09 -12.46
CA PRO A 210 -13.74 22.81 -11.48
C PRO A 210 -14.48 23.99 -12.12
N GLU A 211 -15.70 24.27 -11.66
CA GLU A 211 -16.51 25.40 -12.14
C GLU A 211 -15.90 26.75 -11.72
N ASN A 212 -15.12 26.76 -10.63
CA ASN A 212 -14.41 27.91 -10.10
C ASN A 212 -12.96 28.02 -10.60
N ALA A 213 -12.57 27.27 -11.64
CA ALA A 213 -11.23 27.36 -12.20
C ALA A 213 -10.98 28.76 -12.79
N LEU A 214 -9.88 29.40 -12.39
CA LEU A 214 -9.46 30.69 -12.93
C LEU A 214 -8.97 30.53 -14.38
N PRO A 215 -9.17 31.54 -15.24
CA PRO A 215 -8.59 31.54 -16.58
C PRO A 215 -7.06 31.47 -16.52
N GLY A 216 -6.47 30.66 -17.39
CA GLY A 216 -5.02 30.44 -17.43
C GLY A 216 -4.64 28.99 -17.62
N ARG A 217 -3.34 28.73 -17.68
CA ARG A 217 -2.81 27.39 -17.83
C ARG A 217 -3.12 26.49 -16.60
N LEU A 218 -3.50 25.25 -16.87
CA LEU A 218 -3.75 24.21 -15.88
C LEU A 218 -2.83 23.04 -16.15
N ASP A 219 -1.97 22.74 -15.19
CA ASP A 219 -1.02 21.62 -15.29
C ASP A 219 -1.61 20.37 -14.64
N LEU A 220 -1.75 19.31 -15.44
CA LEU A 220 -2.11 17.97 -15.03
C LEU A 220 -0.84 17.15 -14.85
N PHE A 221 -0.58 16.69 -13.63
CA PHE A 221 0.49 15.76 -13.31
C PHE A 221 -0.06 14.33 -13.36
N ILE A 222 0.37 13.56 -14.35
CA ILE A 222 0.02 12.15 -14.51
C ILE A 222 1.20 11.32 -14.00
N SER A 223 0.95 10.36 -13.13
CA SER A 223 1.96 9.44 -12.60
C SER A 223 1.42 8.02 -12.46
N GLY A 224 2.31 7.04 -12.53
CA GLY A 224 2.00 5.66 -12.16
C GLY A 224 2.09 5.47 -10.65
N GLY A 225 1.22 4.64 -10.09
CA GLY A 225 1.19 4.41 -8.63
C GLY A 225 2.45 3.78 -8.06
N ALA A 226 3.28 3.11 -8.88
CA ALA A 226 4.59 2.63 -8.43
C ALA A 226 5.51 3.77 -8.00
N LEU A 227 5.46 4.92 -8.69
CA LEU A 227 6.33 6.07 -8.39
C LEU A 227 5.93 6.72 -7.06
N TRP A 228 4.63 6.77 -6.77
CA TRP A 228 4.10 7.30 -5.50
C TRP A 228 4.57 6.53 -4.28
N SER A 229 4.79 5.22 -4.43
CA SER A 229 5.28 4.40 -3.33
C SER A 229 6.75 4.67 -2.97
N GLU A 230 7.54 5.21 -3.90
CA GLU A 230 8.96 5.50 -3.71
C GLU A 230 9.16 6.83 -2.94
N ASP A 231 8.39 7.89 -3.27
CA ASP A 231 8.51 9.20 -2.64
C ASP A 231 8.09 9.21 -1.14
N GLU A 232 7.18 8.34 -0.73
CA GLU A 232 6.80 8.18 0.69
C GLU A 232 7.82 7.38 1.51
N SER A 233 8.72 6.63 0.88
CA SER A 233 9.62 5.72 1.58
C SER A 233 10.84 6.40 2.23
N GLU A 234 11.10 7.67 1.92
CA GLU A 234 12.23 8.44 2.46
C GLU A 234 11.90 9.29 3.71
N GLU A 235 10.63 9.51 4.06
CA GLU A 235 10.25 10.31 5.24
C GLU A 235 9.38 9.51 6.22
N ASP A 236 10.03 8.95 7.24
CA ASP A 236 9.51 8.52 8.54
C ASP A 236 8.35 7.49 8.58
N GLY A 237 8.61 6.36 9.25
CA GLY A 237 7.64 5.31 9.59
C GLY A 237 6.49 5.73 10.54
N ILE A 238 6.19 7.02 10.61
CA ILE A 238 4.99 7.61 11.18
C ILE A 238 4.39 8.37 10.02
N LEU A 239 3.21 7.94 9.53
CA LEU A 239 2.44 8.70 8.56
C LEU A 239 2.50 10.18 8.94
N VAL A 240 3.12 11.03 8.12
CA VAL A 240 2.87 12.47 8.13
C VAL A 240 1.46 12.66 7.57
N SER A 241 0.50 12.10 8.28
CA SER A 241 -0.92 12.17 8.03
C SER A 241 -1.39 13.44 8.71
N GLY A 242 -2.02 14.32 7.94
CA GLY A 242 -2.70 15.50 8.48
C GLY A 242 -3.95 15.14 9.30
N ALA A 243 -4.30 13.85 9.38
CA ALA A 243 -5.47 13.36 10.08
C ALA A 243 -5.47 13.76 11.55
N VAL A 244 -6.62 14.25 12.01
CA VAL A 244 -6.83 14.59 13.42
C VAL A 244 -7.52 13.46 14.19
N ASN A 245 -8.01 12.43 13.49
CA ASN A 245 -8.67 11.27 14.08
C ASN A 245 -8.46 9.99 13.25
N PHE A 246 -8.81 8.83 13.83
CA PHE A 246 -8.68 7.54 13.17
C PHE A 246 -9.48 7.41 11.88
N ALA A 247 -10.67 8.01 11.79
CA ALA A 247 -11.52 7.90 10.61
C ALA A 247 -10.89 8.59 9.39
N GLU A 248 -10.30 9.77 9.60
CA GLU A 248 -9.51 10.48 8.59
C GLU A 248 -8.25 9.70 8.19
N ALA A 249 -7.48 9.20 9.17
CA ALA A 249 -6.28 8.43 8.90
C ALA A 249 -6.59 7.11 8.16
N TYR A 250 -7.71 6.46 8.51
CA TYR A 250 -8.21 5.29 7.78
C TYR A 250 -8.64 5.67 6.36
N HIS A 251 -9.31 6.81 6.18
CA HIS A 251 -9.71 7.29 4.87
C HIS A 251 -8.50 7.54 3.98
N GLU A 252 -7.47 8.20 4.50
CA GLU A 252 -6.18 8.40 3.81
C GLU A 252 -5.56 7.06 3.38
N TRP A 253 -5.54 6.06 4.27
CA TRP A 253 -5.08 4.71 3.93
C TRP A 253 -5.92 4.02 2.85
N ALA A 254 -7.24 4.20 2.90
CA ALA A 254 -8.19 3.59 1.97
C ALA A 254 -8.07 4.17 0.56
N ILE A 255 -7.82 5.48 0.44
CA ILE A 255 -7.66 6.17 -0.85
C ILE A 255 -6.21 6.20 -1.34
N LYS A 256 -5.25 5.75 -0.51
CA LYS A 256 -3.83 5.71 -0.89
C LYS A 256 -3.66 4.93 -2.21
N PRO A 257 -3.00 5.51 -3.22
CA PRO A 257 -2.86 4.87 -4.53
C PRO A 257 -2.22 3.48 -4.43
N ALA A 258 -2.67 2.55 -5.27
CA ALA A 258 -2.04 1.26 -5.49
C ALA A 258 -1.10 1.36 -6.70
N ASN A 259 -0.13 0.46 -6.79
CA ASN A 259 0.84 0.44 -7.89
C ASN A 259 0.20 0.17 -9.26
N MET A 260 -1.04 -0.33 -9.27
CA MET A 260 -1.82 -0.54 -10.48
C MET A 260 -2.62 0.68 -10.95
N HIS A 261 -2.56 1.80 -10.22
CA HIS A 261 -3.28 3.01 -10.57
C HIS A 261 -2.47 3.92 -11.49
N ILE A 262 -3.16 4.56 -12.42
CA ILE A 262 -2.75 5.86 -12.96
C ILE A 262 -3.33 6.92 -12.05
N ILE A 263 -2.50 7.88 -11.67
CA ILE A 263 -2.83 8.96 -10.77
C ILE A 263 -2.75 10.26 -11.56
N VAL A 264 -3.83 11.04 -11.53
CA VAL A 264 -3.87 12.37 -12.13
C VAL A 264 -4.09 13.38 -11.02
N GLN A 265 -3.14 14.28 -10.86
CA GLN A 265 -3.22 15.39 -9.92
C GLN A 265 -3.27 16.70 -10.68
N TYR A 266 -4.07 17.62 -10.19
CA TYR A 266 -4.05 19.00 -10.64
C TYR A 266 -4.46 19.91 -9.49
N THR A 267 -3.81 21.05 -9.40
CA THR A 267 -4.12 22.10 -8.42
C THR A 267 -4.85 23.21 -9.18
N PRO A 268 -6.07 23.59 -8.76
CA PRO A 268 -6.83 24.65 -9.43
C PRO A 268 -6.18 26.05 -9.35
N ASP A 269 -5.21 26.26 -8.45
CA ASP A 269 -4.92 27.60 -7.91
C ASP A 269 -3.48 28.13 -8.10
N LEU A 270 -2.74 27.72 -9.12
CA LEU A 270 -1.41 28.30 -9.34
C LEU A 270 -1.20 28.78 -10.77
N ILE A 271 -1.98 29.78 -11.22
CA ILE A 271 -1.48 30.77 -12.19
C ILE A 271 -1.93 32.19 -11.85
N GLY A 272 -0.96 32.94 -11.34
CA GLY A 272 -0.82 34.37 -11.48
C GLY A 272 0.67 34.66 -11.33
N GLU A 273 1.42 34.63 -12.42
CA GLU A 273 2.79 35.17 -12.38
C GLU A 273 2.71 36.62 -11.90
N ALA A 274 3.54 36.91 -10.90
CA ALA A 274 3.62 38.18 -10.22
C ALA A 274 3.85 39.35 -11.19
N GLU A 275 2.83 40.18 -11.39
CA GLU A 275 3.02 41.59 -11.71
C GLU A 275 2.70 42.44 -10.46
N ASN A 276 3.77 42.85 -9.79
CA ASN A 276 3.88 44.01 -8.89
C ASN A 276 2.68 44.34 -7.99
N GLY A 277 2.79 43.97 -6.71
CA GLY A 277 2.05 44.62 -5.63
C GLY A 277 2.10 43.81 -4.35
N ASP A 278 2.62 44.40 -3.29
CA ASP A 278 2.63 43.84 -1.93
C ASP A 278 1.24 43.31 -1.55
N VAL A 279 1.10 42.00 -1.31
CA VAL A 279 -0.08 41.43 -0.67
C VAL A 279 0.32 40.69 0.59
N GLN A 280 -0.28 41.16 1.69
CA GLN A 280 -0.10 40.70 3.07
C GLN A 280 -0.40 39.20 3.24
N ALA A 281 0.37 38.56 4.12
CA ALA A 281 0.36 37.13 4.42
C ALA A 281 -0.82 36.65 5.30
N ASP A 282 -2.05 37.10 5.05
CA ASP A 282 -3.20 36.78 5.92
C ASP A 282 -4.41 36.09 5.25
N ASP A 283 -4.36 35.71 3.95
CA ASP A 283 -5.50 35.07 3.26
C ASP A 283 -5.32 33.57 2.90
N VAL A 284 -4.34 32.87 3.49
CA VAL A 284 -4.05 31.45 3.17
C VAL A 284 -4.87 30.44 4.00
N ALA A 285 -6.09 30.81 4.39
CA ALA A 285 -6.99 29.95 5.16
C ALA A 285 -8.27 29.64 4.38
N ASN A 286 -8.14 28.98 3.23
CA ASN A 286 -9.29 28.38 2.58
C ASN A 286 -9.06 26.89 2.36
N SER A 287 -9.93 26.08 2.97
CA SER A 287 -9.88 24.61 3.03
C SER A 287 -10.20 23.90 1.69
N ASP A 288 -10.40 24.64 0.61
CA ASP A 288 -10.81 24.12 -0.70
C ASP A 288 -9.66 23.93 -1.71
N LEU A 289 -8.42 24.20 -1.28
CA LEU A 289 -7.18 24.13 -2.07
C LEU A 289 -6.59 22.71 -2.21
N GLN A 290 -7.34 21.66 -1.86
CA GLN A 290 -6.80 20.30 -1.92
C GLN A 290 -6.61 19.85 -3.37
N PRO A 291 -5.43 19.33 -3.75
CA PRO A 291 -5.19 18.80 -5.08
C PRO A 291 -6.20 17.68 -5.37
N ARG A 292 -6.93 17.80 -6.46
CA ARG A 292 -7.86 16.75 -6.87
C ARG A 292 -7.05 15.59 -7.43
N CYS A 293 -7.15 14.44 -6.78
CA CYS A 293 -6.49 13.21 -7.17
C CYS A 293 -7.51 12.25 -7.80
N LEU A 294 -7.33 11.93 -9.08
CA LEU A 294 -8.12 10.93 -9.78
C LEU A 294 -7.32 9.64 -9.91
N LEU A 295 -7.91 8.53 -9.50
CA LEU A 295 -7.30 7.20 -9.56
C LEU A 295 -8.01 6.37 -10.63
N THR A 296 -7.23 5.84 -11.58
CA THR A 296 -7.74 4.91 -12.59
C THR A 296 -7.01 3.58 -12.48
N GLU A 297 -7.76 2.50 -12.23
CA GLU A 297 -7.22 1.15 -12.11
C GLU A 297 -6.77 0.59 -13.47
N THR A 298 -5.67 -0.15 -13.48
CA THR A 298 -5.14 -0.82 -14.66
C THR A 298 -4.74 -2.26 -14.35
N SER A 299 -4.49 -3.06 -15.38
CA SER A 299 -3.98 -4.42 -15.21
C SER A 299 -2.46 -4.52 -15.04
N TRP A 300 -1.75 -3.38 -14.95
CA TRP A 300 -0.28 -3.33 -14.95
C TRP A 300 0.27 -2.65 -13.69
N PHE A 301 1.50 -2.99 -13.32
CA PHE A 301 2.31 -2.18 -12.41
C PHE A 301 2.78 -0.92 -13.16
N VAL A 302 2.17 0.24 -12.87
CA VAL A 302 2.31 1.45 -13.67
C VAL A 302 3.48 2.31 -13.19
N GLN A 303 4.39 2.64 -14.10
CA GLN A 303 5.59 3.43 -13.83
C GLN A 303 5.68 4.69 -14.69
N GLY A 304 6.47 5.65 -14.23
CA GLY A 304 6.75 6.90 -14.94
C GLY A 304 5.72 7.99 -14.69
N SER A 305 6.00 9.17 -15.23
CA SER A 305 5.17 10.36 -15.08
C SER A 305 5.19 11.23 -16.34
N ARG A 306 4.13 12.03 -16.51
CA ARG A 306 3.98 13.01 -17.58
C ARG A 306 3.28 14.25 -17.02
N LEU A 307 3.66 15.40 -17.58
CA LEU A 307 2.97 16.67 -17.36
C LEU A 307 2.20 17.00 -18.63
N VAL A 308 0.91 17.28 -18.50
CA VAL A 308 0.06 17.76 -19.58
C VAL A 308 -0.49 19.12 -19.19
N SER A 309 -0.32 20.10 -20.06
CA SER A 309 -0.82 21.46 -19.82
C SER A 309 -2.04 21.72 -20.67
N LEU A 310 -3.05 22.31 -20.05
CA LEU A 310 -4.29 22.82 -20.64
C LEU A 310 -4.35 24.33 -20.46
N GLU A 311 -5.21 25.01 -21.20
CA GLU A 311 -5.55 26.42 -21.02
C GLU A 311 -7.04 26.56 -20.68
N VAL A 312 -7.35 27.14 -19.53
CA VAL A 312 -8.71 27.46 -19.11
C VAL A 312 -9.08 28.82 -19.70
N ALA A 313 -10.09 28.85 -20.57
CA ALA A 313 -10.55 30.08 -21.21
C ALA A 313 -11.33 30.98 -20.24
N ASP A 314 -11.29 32.29 -20.49
CA ASP A 314 -12.08 33.27 -19.74
C ASP A 314 -13.55 33.23 -20.20
N PRO A 315 -14.51 32.88 -19.33
CA PRO A 315 -15.93 32.85 -19.68
C PRO A 315 -16.50 34.24 -20.03
N ALA A 316 -15.78 35.34 -19.77
CA ALA A 316 -16.21 36.70 -20.08
C ALA A 316 -15.85 37.21 -21.49
N VAL A 317 -15.20 36.38 -22.33
CA VAL A 317 -14.66 36.79 -23.65
C VAL A 317 -15.45 36.24 -24.86
N GLU A 318 -16.60 35.59 -24.67
CA GLU A 318 -17.54 35.25 -25.77
C GLU A 318 -18.66 36.29 -25.99
#